data_AF-A0A969P5M0-F1
#
_entry.id   AF-A0A969P5M0-F1
#
_cell.length_a   1.000
_cell.length_b   1.000
_cell.length_c   1.000
_cell.angle_alpha   90.00
_cell.angle_beta   90.00
_cell.angle_gamma   90.00
#
_symmetry.space_group_name_H-M   'P 1'
#
loop_
_entity.id
_entity.type
_entity.pdbx_description
1 polymer ?
#
loop_
_entity_poly.entity_id
_entity_poly.type
_entity_poly.pdbx_seq_one_letter_code
_entity_poly.pdbx_strand_id
1 'polypeptide(L)'
;MATLELTTEQVIALVKQLSFESKQLVFSVLHADLQGFENRLDTETQEWLEANLDEELPPYDWGIAGVPFGKPIRYSPGQGFVIEGGKTIV
;
A
#
# COMPACT_ATOMS: atom_id res chain seq x y z
N MET A 1 -8.92 -14.67 -43.11
CA MET A 1 -8.31 -13.43 -42.60
C MET A 1 -7.04 -13.83 -41.88
N ALA A 2 -5.88 -13.28 -42.28
CA ALA A 2 -4.60 -13.66 -41.68
C ALA A 2 -4.50 -13.06 -40.27
N THR A 3 -4.31 -13.89 -39.26
CA THR A 3 -3.96 -13.47 -37.90
C THR A 3 -2.50 -13.04 -37.92
N LEU A 4 -2.27 -11.74 -37.75
CA LEU A 4 -0.92 -11.19 -37.56
C LEU A 4 -0.52 -11.43 -36.10
N GLU A 5 0.24 -12.49 -35.86
CA GLU A 5 0.91 -12.74 -34.57
C GLU A 5 2.07 -11.74 -34.42
N LEU A 6 1.78 -10.52 -33.98
CA LEU A 6 2.81 -9.52 -33.69
C LEU A 6 3.49 -9.84 -32.35
N THR A 7 4.82 -9.81 -32.33
CA THR A 7 5.57 -9.92 -31.07
C THR A 7 5.59 -8.58 -30.32
N THR A 8 5.80 -8.62 -29.01
CA THR A 8 5.90 -7.41 -28.18
C THR A 8 7.01 -6.47 -28.67
N GLU A 9 8.15 -7.00 -29.13
CA GLU A 9 9.22 -6.15 -29.67
C GLU A 9 8.79 -5.42 -30.94
N GLN A 10 8.01 -6.07 -31.80
CA GLN A 10 7.50 -5.47 -33.03
C GLN A 10 6.51 -4.34 -32.73
N VAL A 11 5.63 -4.53 -31.73
CA VAL A 11 4.72 -3.47 -31.26
C VAL A 11 5.51 -2.29 -30.71
N ILE A 12 6.53 -2.52 -29.89
CA ILE A 12 7.39 -1.46 -29.34
C ILE A 12 8.11 -0.70 -30.46
N ALA A 13 8.63 -1.40 -31.47
CA ALA A 13 9.29 -0.79 -32.61
C ALA A 13 8.34 0.13 -33.40
N LEU A 14 7.10 -0.33 -33.64
CA LEU A 14 6.08 0.48 -34.32
C LEU A 14 5.71 1.73 -33.50
N VAL A 15 5.49 1.59 -32.19
CA VAL A 15 5.19 2.72 -31.31
C VAL A 15 6.33 3.75 -31.32
N LYS A 16 7.60 3.30 -31.37
CA LYS A 16 8.76 4.20 -31.45
C LYS A 16 8.81 5.02 -32.73
N GLN A 17 8.32 4.49 -33.86
CA GLN A 17 8.30 5.16 -35.16
C GLN A 17 7.21 6.22 -35.30
N LEU A 18 6.21 6.22 -34.40
CA LEU A 18 5.13 7.20 -34.42
C LEU A 18 5.60 8.62 -34.09
N SER A 19 4.88 9.61 -34.62
CA SER A 19 5.01 11.01 -34.22
C SER A 19 4.61 11.21 -32.76
N PHE A 20 5.00 12.35 -32.17
CA PHE A 20 4.69 12.65 -30.78
C PHE A 20 3.17 12.69 -30.51
N GLU A 21 2.39 13.33 -31.38
CA GLU A 21 0.92 13.39 -31.25
C GLU A 21 0.28 12.01 -31.32
N SER A 22 0.72 11.18 -32.26
CA SER A 22 0.22 9.81 -32.38
C SER A 22 0.61 8.94 -31.17
N LYS A 23 1.78 9.15 -30.57
CA LYS A 23 2.18 8.48 -29.33
C LYS A 23 1.28 8.87 -28.17
N GLN A 24 0.96 10.15 -28.04
CA GLN A 24 0.05 10.64 -27.00
C GLN A 24 -1.34 10.00 -27.14
N LEU A 25 -1.87 9.91 -28.35
CA LEU A 25 -3.15 9.27 -28.62
C LEU A 25 -3.12 7.77 -28.31
N VAL A 26 -2.08 7.05 -28.77
CA VAL A 26 -1.95 5.61 -28.50
C VAL A 26 -1.86 5.35 -27.00
N PHE A 27 -1.05 6.13 -26.27
CA PHE A 27 -0.92 5.95 -24.83
C PHE A 27 -2.17 6.36 -24.06
N SER A 28 -2.93 7.38 -24.48
CA SER A 28 -4.18 7.73 -23.81
C SER A 28 -5.25 6.65 -23.98
N VAL A 29 -5.36 6.06 -25.17
CA VAL A 29 -6.28 4.95 -25.44
C VAL A 29 -5.87 3.70 -24.66
N LEU A 30 -4.59 3.32 -24.71
CA LEU A 30 -4.08 2.17 -23.96
C LEU A 30 -4.22 2.38 -22.44
N HIS A 31 -3.99 3.59 -21.94
CA HIS A 31 -4.21 3.92 -20.54
C HIS A 31 -5.68 3.80 -20.15
N ALA A 32 -6.61 4.27 -20.98
CA ALA A 32 -8.05 4.11 -20.74
C ALA A 32 -8.47 2.62 -20.74
N ASP A 33 -7.90 1.81 -21.64
CA ASP A 33 -8.15 0.36 -21.70
C ASP A 33 -7.57 -0.37 -20.47
N LEU A 34 -6.36 0.00 -20.05
CA LEU A 34 -5.74 -0.49 -18.81
C LEU A 34 -6.44 0.00 -17.55
N GLN A 35 -7.05 1.18 -17.57
CA GLN A 35 -7.95 1.64 -16.51
C GLN A 35 -9.29 0.92 -16.56
N GLY A 36 -9.78 0.46 -17.71
CA GLY A 36 -10.88 -0.52 -17.73
C GLY A 36 -10.53 -1.82 -16.98
N PHE A 37 -9.24 -2.13 -16.94
CA PHE A 37 -8.59 -3.15 -16.11
C PHE A 37 -8.25 -2.66 -14.69
N GLU A 38 -8.99 -1.69 -14.14
CA GLU A 38 -8.79 -1.24 -12.76
C GLU A 38 -8.67 -2.45 -11.84
N ASN A 39 -7.63 -2.38 -11.00
CA ASN A 39 -7.43 -3.13 -9.77
C ASN A 39 -8.79 -3.38 -9.09
N ARG A 40 -9.47 -4.47 -9.47
CA ARG A 40 -10.51 -5.03 -8.62
C ARG A 40 -9.75 -5.52 -7.40
N LEU A 41 -9.67 -4.63 -6.42
CA LEU A 41 -9.36 -5.01 -5.06
C LEU A 41 -10.24 -6.22 -4.76
N ASP A 42 -9.61 -7.25 -4.23
CA ASP A 42 -10.38 -8.37 -3.73
C ASP A 42 -11.35 -7.85 -2.66
N THR A 43 -12.41 -8.62 -2.44
CA THR A 43 -13.50 -8.20 -1.58
C THR A 43 -13.04 -7.87 -0.16
N GLU A 44 -12.07 -8.60 0.39
CA GLU A 44 -11.51 -8.32 1.71
C GLU A 44 -10.79 -6.96 1.72
N THR A 45 -9.94 -6.69 0.73
CA THR A 45 -9.25 -5.39 0.63
C THR A 45 -10.24 -4.22 0.53
N GLN A 46 -11.34 -4.38 -0.21
CA GLN A 46 -12.37 -3.35 -0.31
C GLN A 46 -13.10 -3.14 1.03
N GLU A 47 -13.49 -4.22 1.71
CA GLU A 47 -14.16 -4.17 3.01
C GLU A 47 -13.31 -3.46 4.09
N TRP A 48 -12.00 -3.69 4.09
CA TRP A 48 -11.09 -3.00 5.02
C TRP A 48 -11.00 -1.50 4.76
N LEU A 49 -10.97 -1.07 3.50
CA LEU A 49 -10.87 0.34 3.13
C LEU A 49 -12.17 1.11 3.39
N GLU A 50 -13.30 0.43 3.30
CA GLU A 50 -14.64 1.00 3.54
C GLU A 50 -15.08 0.88 5.01
N ALA A 51 -14.27 0.26 5.87
CA ALA A 51 -14.59 0.09 7.28
C ALA A 51 -14.75 1.46 7.99
N ASN A 52 -15.89 1.65 8.64
CA ASN A 52 -16.14 2.85 9.45
C ASN A 52 -15.31 2.78 10.75
N LEU A 53 -14.23 3.56 10.83
CA LEU A 53 -13.36 3.65 12.00
C LEU A 53 -13.67 4.88 12.88
N ASP A 54 -14.71 5.64 12.55
CA ASP A 54 -15.08 6.88 13.26
C ASP A 54 -15.85 6.60 14.56
N GLU A 55 -16.22 5.36 14.83
CA GLU A 55 -16.87 4.97 16.08
C GLU A 55 -15.88 4.96 17.24
N GLU A 56 -16.28 5.55 18.37
CA GLU A 56 -15.51 5.49 19.60
C GLU A 56 -15.42 4.03 20.06
N LEU A 57 -14.22 3.46 19.96
CA LEU A 57 -13.96 2.10 20.42
C LEU A 57 -14.22 2.02 21.93
N PRO A 58 -14.79 0.90 22.42
CA PRO A 58 -14.92 0.71 23.84
C PRO A 58 -13.54 0.77 24.51
N PRO A 59 -13.45 1.23 25.77
CA PRO A 59 -12.21 1.17 26.52
C PRO A 59 -11.61 -0.23 26.50
N TYR A 60 -10.29 -0.31 26.35
CA TYR A 60 -9.59 -1.59 26.40
C TYR A 60 -9.81 -2.26 27.76
N ASP A 61 -10.37 -3.47 27.74
CA ASP A 61 -10.59 -4.27 28.94
C ASP A 61 -9.28 -4.93 29.37
N TRP A 62 -8.68 -4.39 30.43
CA TRP A 62 -7.49 -4.97 31.06
C TRP A 62 -7.78 -6.21 31.91
N GLY A 63 -9.04 -6.63 31.98
CA GLY A 63 -9.51 -7.73 32.81
C GLY A 63 -9.46 -7.40 34.31
N ILE A 64 -9.71 -8.42 35.12
CA ILE A 64 -9.82 -8.30 36.59
C ILE A 64 -8.57 -7.74 37.28
N ALA A 65 -7.40 -7.90 36.65
CA ALA A 65 -6.13 -7.42 37.20
C ALA A 65 -5.93 -5.91 36.97
N GLY A 66 -6.71 -5.31 36.07
CA GLY A 66 -6.59 -3.91 35.68
C GLY A 66 -5.32 -3.61 34.89
N VAL A 67 -5.12 -2.32 34.60
CA VAL A 67 -3.93 -1.83 33.90
C VAL A 67 -2.67 -2.26 34.69
N PRO A 68 -1.71 -2.93 34.05
CA PRO A 68 -0.47 -3.31 34.72
C PRO A 68 0.32 -2.06 35.12
N PHE A 69 0.95 -2.11 36.28
CA PHE A 69 1.89 -1.06 36.68
C PHE A 69 3.12 -1.12 35.76
N GLY A 70 3.25 -0.13 34.88
CA GLY A 70 4.39 0.00 33.98
C GLY A 70 5.70 0.19 34.75
N LYS A 71 6.83 -0.11 34.11
CA LYS A 71 8.14 0.22 34.67
C LYS A 71 8.47 1.69 34.37
N PRO A 72 9.15 2.41 35.28
CA PRO A 72 9.63 3.76 35.00
C PRO A 72 10.59 3.74 33.80
N ILE A 73 10.43 4.71 32.91
CA ILE A 73 11.32 4.92 31.76
C ILE A 73 11.97 6.30 31.85
N ARG A 74 13.21 6.41 31.40
CA ARG A 74 13.94 7.68 31.29
C ARG A 74 14.61 7.80 29.93
N TYR A 75 14.57 8.99 29.35
CA TYR A 75 15.32 9.28 28.14
C TYR A 75 16.81 9.50 28.43
N SER A 76 17.66 8.82 27.67
CA SER A 76 19.12 8.95 27.69
C SER A 76 19.62 9.39 26.31
N PRO A 77 20.25 10.57 26.17
CA PRO A 77 20.79 11.02 24.89
C PRO A 77 21.76 10.00 24.29
N GLY A 78 21.55 9.64 23.01
CA GLY A 78 22.36 8.67 22.29
C GLY A 78 21.99 7.20 22.52
N GLN A 79 21.09 6.90 23.46
CA GLN A 79 20.62 5.53 23.75
C GLN A 79 19.08 5.39 23.61
N GLY A 80 18.34 6.48 23.73
CA GLY A 80 16.87 6.47 23.67
C GLY A 80 16.22 6.25 25.03
N PHE A 81 15.03 5.66 25.07
CA PHE A 81 14.32 5.36 26.31
C PHE A 81 14.91 4.12 27.00
N VAL A 82 15.24 4.25 28.28
CA VAL A 82 15.79 3.18 29.11
C VAL A 82 14.82 2.90 30.26
N ILE A 83 14.59 1.62 30.54
CA ILE A 83 13.76 1.17 31.66
C ILE A 83 14.60 1.23 32.95
N GLU A 84 14.14 1.98 33.95
CA GLU A 84 14.88 2.08 35.21
C GLU A 84 14.76 0.76 36.01
N GLY A 85 15.90 0.21 36.43
CA GLY A 85 15.96 -1.05 37.18
C GLY A 85 15.74 -2.32 36.36
N GLY A 86 15.63 -2.22 35.02
CA GLY A 86 15.60 -3.37 34.12
C GLY A 86 17.00 -3.76 33.64
N LYS A 87 17.27 -5.06 33.47
CA LYS A 87 18.44 -5.53 32.73
C LYS A 87 18.22 -5.14 31.26
N THR A 88 19.02 -4.21 30.74
CA THR A 88 19.06 -3.93 29.30
C THR A 88 19.38 -5.24 28.60
N ILE A 89 18.44 -5.76 27.81
CA ILE A 89 18.75 -6.85 26.89
C ILE A 89 19.48 -6.17 25.74
N VAL A 90 20.80 -6.23 25.81
CA VAL A 90 21.71 -5.84 24.73
C VAL A 90 21.71 -6.95 23.69
#